data_AF-A0A924YJP1-F1
#
_entry.id   AF-A0A924YJP1-F1
#
_cell.length_a   1.000
_cell.length_b   1.000
_cell.length_c   1.000
_cell.angle_alpha   90.00
_cell.angle_beta   90.00
_cell.angle_gamma   90.00
#
_symmetry.space_group_name_H-M   'P 1'
#
loop_
_entity.id
_entity.type
_entity.pdbx_description
1 polymer ?
#
loop_
_entity_poly.entity_id
_entity_poly.type
_entity_poly.pdbx_seq_one_letter_code
_entity_poly.pdbx_strand_id
1 'polypeptide(L)'
;GDYMALAAAPSGYGLTTADQLLVQVRPGASINVVFGAAEGVQPVVPPPADSGGLTADQADAPTPALTDQLFNVSGLIIFGLAALVLVGGLAVTFMGRRR
;
A
#
# COMPACT_ATOMS: atom_id res chain seq x y z
N GLY A 1 2.17 7.23 13.26
CA GLY A 1 1.43 6.25 14.06
C GLY A 1 0.00 6.26 13.58
N ASP A 2 -0.65 5.11 13.57
CA ASP A 2 -2.04 4.97 13.15
C ASP A 2 -2.94 4.94 14.39
N TYR A 3 -4.01 5.75 14.36
CA TYR A 3 -4.94 5.94 15.47
C TYR A 3 -6.37 5.76 14.97
N MET A 4 -7.22 5.18 15.80
CA MET A 4 -8.66 5.08 15.52
C MET A 4 -9.41 6.03 16.45
N ALA A 5 -10.14 6.96 15.87
CA ALA A 5 -11.03 7.86 16.60
C ALA A 5 -12.46 7.32 16.54
N LEU A 6 -13.12 7.25 17.70
CA LEU A 6 -14.50 6.82 17.85
C LEU A 6 -15.38 8.02 18.21
N ALA A 7 -16.52 8.15 17.54
CA ALA A 7 -17.50 9.18 17.78
C ALA A 7 -18.80 8.60 18.32
N ALA A 8 -19.41 9.29 19.28
CA ALA A 8 -20.72 8.97 19.81
C ALA A 8 -21.58 10.23 19.80
N ALA A 9 -22.78 10.14 19.23
CA ALA A 9 -23.72 11.25 19.26
C ALA A 9 -24.39 11.35 20.64
N PRO A 10 -24.66 12.58 21.13
CA PRO A 10 -25.51 12.80 22.30
C PRO A 10 -26.96 12.33 22.07
N SER A 11 -27.73 12.19 23.16
CA SER A 11 -29.15 11.82 23.09
C SER A 11 -29.95 12.80 22.23
N GLY A 12 -30.77 12.28 21.30
CA GLY A 12 -31.57 13.09 20.37
C GLY A 12 -30.84 13.52 19.09
N TYR A 13 -29.54 13.25 18.99
CA TYR A 13 -28.73 13.52 17.81
C TYR A 13 -28.29 12.22 17.14
N GLY A 14 -28.21 12.25 15.81
CA GLY A 14 -27.54 11.23 15.02
C GLY A 14 -26.24 11.76 14.45
N LEU A 15 -25.22 10.90 14.35
CA LEU A 15 -24.01 11.22 13.63
C LEU A 15 -24.35 11.44 12.14
N THR A 16 -23.90 12.56 11.59
CA THR A 16 -23.97 12.87 10.15
C THR A 16 -22.67 12.57 9.43
N THR A 17 -21.69 12.04 10.18
CA THR A 17 -20.38 11.58 9.71
C THR A 17 -20.14 10.17 10.23
N ALA A 18 -19.06 9.53 9.75
CA ALA A 18 -18.69 8.20 10.22
C ALA A 18 -18.49 8.19 11.75
N ASP A 19 -18.90 7.09 12.37
CA ASP A 19 -18.68 6.79 13.79
C ASP A 19 -17.24 6.42 14.11
N GLN A 20 -16.47 6.05 13.07
CA GLN A 20 -15.07 5.64 13.18
C GLN A 20 -14.23 6.33 12.12
N LEU A 21 -13.07 6.85 12.52
CA LEU A 21 -12.10 7.46 11.62
C LEU A 21 -10.70 6.90 11.89
N LEU A 22 -10.08 6.30 10.86
CA LEU A 22 -8.67 5.90 10.91
C LEU A 22 -7.79 7.09 10.52
N VAL A 23 -6.85 7.45 11.38
CA VAL A 23 -5.99 8.62 11.22
C VAL A 23 -4.53 8.21 11.28
N GLN A 24 -3.78 8.54 10.23
CA GLN A 24 -2.34 8.37 10.19
C GLN A 24 -1.63 9.69 10.54
N VAL A 25 -0.97 9.72 11.70
CA VAL A 25 -0.28 10.91 12.22
C VAL A 25 1.22 10.81 11.94
N ARG A 26 1.79 11.85 11.31
CA ARG A 26 3.25 12.00 11.12
C ARG A 26 3.91 12.63 12.37
N PRO A 27 5.18 12.33 12.67
CA PRO A 27 5.88 12.94 13.79
C PRO A 27 5.85 14.47 13.74
N GLY A 28 5.55 15.12 14.87
CA GLY A 28 5.48 16.59 14.98
C GLY A 28 4.21 17.22 14.40
N ALA A 29 3.28 16.43 13.83
CA ALA A 29 2.00 16.93 13.34
C ALA A 29 0.91 16.87 14.41
N SER A 30 0.05 17.89 14.43
CA SER A 30 -1.20 17.90 15.19
C SER A 30 -2.37 17.71 14.24
N ILE A 31 -3.31 16.84 14.59
CA ILE A 31 -4.52 16.59 13.80
C ILE A 31 -5.74 16.93 14.65
N ASN A 32 -6.66 17.70 14.07
CA ASN A 32 -7.97 17.97 14.66
C ASN A 32 -9.00 17.10 13.95
N VAL A 33 -9.73 16.30 14.72
CA VAL A 33 -10.78 15.41 14.21
C VAL A 33 -12.13 16.00 14.64
N VAL A 34 -13.01 16.24 13.67
CA VAL A 34 -14.34 16.82 13.91
C VAL A 34 -15.39 15.87 13.39
N PHE A 35 -16.38 15.58 14.23
CA PHE A 35 -17.54 14.76 13.90
C PHE A 35 -18.79 15.63 13.89
N GLY A 36 -19.59 15.50 12.84
CA GLY A 36 -20.90 16.11 12.74
C GLY A 36 -21.98 15.26 13.41
N ALA A 37 -22.86 15.92 14.15
CA ALA A 37 -24.09 15.34 14.68
C ALA A 37 -25.25 16.34 14.48
N ALA A 38 -26.43 15.85 14.12
CA ALA A 38 -27.62 16.66 13.91
C ALA A 38 -28.83 16.07 14.62
N GLU A 39 -29.70 16.94 15.12
CA GLU A 39 -30.90 16.55 15.88
C GLU A 39 -31.89 15.82 14.96
N GLY A 40 -32.51 14.75 15.47
CA GLY A 40 -33.52 13.99 14.74
C GLY A 40 -32.98 13.12 13.60
N VAL A 41 -31.65 13.11 13.37
CA VAL A 41 -31.02 12.16 12.44
C VAL A 41 -30.99 10.80 13.10
N GLN A 42 -31.54 9.80 12.40
CA GLN A 42 -31.33 8.40 12.74
C GLN A 42 -30.08 7.94 11.99
N PRO A 43 -29.00 7.54 12.68
CA PRO A 43 -27.83 6.98 12.03
C PRO A 43 -28.27 5.80 11.15
N VAL A 44 -27.86 5.81 9.88
CA VAL A 44 -28.07 4.65 9.02
C VAL A 44 -27.18 3.55 9.57
N VAL A 45 -27.77 2.63 10.32
CA VAL A 45 -27.08 1.40 10.72
C VAL A 45 -26.87 0.61 9.43
N PRO A 46 -25.62 0.37 9.01
CA PRO A 46 -25.37 -0.48 7.85
C PRO A 46 -26.08 -1.81 8.10
N PRO A 47 -26.71 -2.41 7.08
CA PRO A 47 -27.23 -3.76 7.19
C PRO A 47 -26.15 -4.65 7.83
N PRO A 48 -26.50 -5.56 8.75
CA PRO A 48 -25.55 -6.56 9.22
C PRO A 48 -24.89 -7.17 8.00
N ALA A 49 -23.55 -7.20 7.97
CA ALA A 49 -22.85 -7.90 6.91
C ALA A 49 -23.46 -9.31 6.86
N ASP A 50 -24.04 -9.68 5.71
CA ASP A 50 -24.52 -11.04 5.51
C ASP A 50 -23.38 -11.97 5.96
N SER A 51 -23.71 -13.07 6.65
CA SER A 51 -22.76 -14.09 7.05
C SER A 51 -22.19 -14.87 5.85
N GLY A 52 -21.96 -14.19 4.72
CA GLY A 52 -21.01 -14.58 3.69
C GLY A 52 -19.62 -14.31 4.24
N GLY A 53 -18.84 -15.39 4.35
CA GLY A 53 -17.53 -15.38 4.99
C GLY A 53 -16.64 -14.23 4.53
N LEU A 54 -15.70 -13.88 5.41
CA LEU A 54 -14.62 -12.90 5.23
C LEU A 54 -14.00 -12.95 3.83
N THR A 55 -14.66 -12.37 2.82
CA THR A 55 -13.95 -11.82 1.68
C THR A 55 -13.32 -10.58 2.25
N ALA A 56 -12.07 -10.75 2.73
CA ALA A 56 -11.15 -9.65 2.83
C ALA A 56 -11.34 -8.82 1.56
N ASP A 57 -11.64 -7.54 1.72
CA ASP A 57 -11.39 -6.56 0.67
C ASP A 57 -9.94 -6.80 0.29
N GLN A 58 -9.74 -7.56 -0.79
CA GLN A 58 -8.45 -7.71 -1.41
C GLN A 58 -8.24 -6.35 -2.05
N ALA A 59 -7.70 -5.42 -1.24
CA ALA A 59 -7.19 -4.17 -1.74
C ALA A 59 -6.39 -4.52 -2.98
N ASP A 60 -6.80 -3.99 -4.14
CA ASP A 60 -6.09 -4.20 -5.39
C ASP A 60 -4.62 -3.97 -5.08
N ALA A 61 -3.83 -5.05 -5.14
CA ALA A 61 -2.42 -4.96 -4.84
C ALA A 61 -1.86 -3.89 -5.77
N PRO A 62 -1.14 -2.88 -5.25
CA PRO A 62 -0.66 -1.79 -6.08
C PRO A 62 0.08 -2.41 -7.26
N THR A 63 -0.42 -2.15 -8.47
CA THR A 63 0.18 -2.68 -9.69
C THR A 63 1.65 -2.25 -9.65
N PRO A 64 2.60 -3.21 -9.60
CA PRO A 64 4.00 -2.86 -9.38
C PRO A 64 4.41 -1.90 -10.50
N ALA A 65 5.00 -0.77 -10.12
CA ALA A 65 5.48 0.19 -11.09
C ALA A 65 6.48 -0.54 -12.00
N LEU A 66 6.46 -0.24 -13.30
CA LEU A 66 7.39 -0.84 -14.27
C LEU A 66 8.85 -0.76 -13.79
N THR A 67 9.19 0.33 -13.09
CA THR A 67 10.49 0.55 -12.47
C THR A 67 10.84 -0.51 -11.42
N ASP A 68 9.91 -0.91 -10.55
CA ASP A 68 10.14 -1.94 -9.52
C ASP A 68 10.35 -3.31 -10.16
N GLN A 69 9.58 -3.62 -11.21
CA GLN A 69 9.76 -4.85 -11.98
C GLN A 69 11.13 -4.88 -12.67
N LEU A 70 11.56 -3.76 -13.24
CA LEU A 70 12.90 -3.62 -13.86
C LEU A 70 14.02 -3.77 -12.82
N PHE A 71 13.88 -3.20 -11.63
CA PHE A 71 14.85 -3.39 -10.55
C PHE A 71 14.93 -4.86 -10.13
N ASN A 72 13.80 -5.56 -10.05
CA ASN A 72 13.76 -6.96 -9.65
C ASN A 72 14.47 -7.88 -10.66
N VAL A 73 14.40 -7.58 -11.97
CA VAL A 73 15.11 -8.34 -13.01
C VAL A 73 16.50 -7.80 -13.34
N SER A 74 16.88 -6.63 -12.83
CA SER A 74 18.15 -5.97 -13.15
C SER A 74 19.38 -6.82 -12.80
N GLY A 75 19.34 -7.55 -11.68
CA GLY A 75 20.42 -8.44 -11.27
C GLY A 75 20.69 -9.57 -12.27
N LEU A 76 19.63 -10.15 -12.83
CA LEU A 76 19.75 -11.21 -13.85
C LEU A 76 20.34 -10.65 -15.16
N ILE A 77 19.90 -9.46 -15.58
CA ILE A 77 20.43 -8.78 -16.77
C ILE A 77 21.92 -8.46 -16.60
N ILE A 78 22.30 -7.87 -15.46
CA ILE A 78 23.70 -7.55 -15.15
C ILE A 78 24.55 -8.81 -15.10
N PHE A 79 24.05 -9.88 -14.45
CA PHE A 79 24.75 -11.16 -14.39
C PHE A 79 24.97 -11.78 -15.79
N GLY A 80 23.94 -11.76 -16.64
CA GLY A 80 24.04 -12.25 -18.02
C GLY A 80 25.06 -11.46 -18.85
N LEU A 81 25.05 -10.13 -18.73
CA LEU A 81 26.05 -9.28 -19.38
C LEU A 81 27.47 -9.55 -18.86
N ALA A 82 27.63 -9.71 -17.55
CA ALA A 82 28.93 -10.02 -16.94
C ALA A 82 29.48 -11.36 -17.45
N ALA A 83 28.64 -12.39 -17.56
CA ALA A 83 29.03 -13.69 -18.12
C ALA A 83 29.48 -13.56 -19.58
N LEU A 84 28.76 -12.79 -20.40
CA LEU A 84 29.10 -12.57 -21.80
C LEU A 84 30.45 -11.85 -21.93
N VAL A 85 30.66 -10.79 -21.15
CA VAL A 85 31.93 -10.05 -21.12
C VAL A 85 33.08 -10.94 -20.66
N LEU A 86 32.87 -11.77 -19.63
CA LEU A 86 33.88 -12.70 -19.12
C LEU A 86 34.30 -13.72 -20.19
N VAL A 87 33.35 -14.39 -20.83
CA VAL A 87 33.61 -15.40 -21.86
C VAL A 87 34.24 -14.76 -23.10
N GLY A 88 33.71 -13.62 -23.55
CA GLY A 88 34.27 -12.86 -24.66
C GLY A 88 35.70 -12.40 -24.40
N GLY A 89 35.96 -11.86 -23.21
CA GLY A 89 37.29 -11.44 -22.78
C GLY A 89 38.27 -12.62 -22.77
N LEU A 90 37.86 -13.76 -22.20
CA LEU A 90 38.68 -14.99 -22.20
C LEU A 90 39.02 -15.44 -23.63
N ALA A 91 38.04 -15.46 -24.53
CA ALA A 91 38.24 -15.87 -25.92
C ALA A 91 39.25 -14.96 -26.64
N VAL A 92 39.13 -13.64 -26.49
CA VAL A 92 40.07 -12.67 -27.07
C VAL A 92 41.47 -12.86 -26.49
N THR A 93 41.57 -13.04 -25.17
CA THR A 93 42.86 -13.21 -24.50
C THR A 93 43.58 -14.49 -24.96
N PHE A 94 42.84 -15.60 -25.10
CA PHE A 94 43.38 -16.85 -25.63
C PHE A 94 43.83 -16.74 -27.09
N MET A 95 43.05 -16.04 -27.93
CA MET A 95 43.39 -15.90 -29.34
C MET A 95 44.58 -14.95 -29.55
N GLY A 96 44.69 -13.88 -28.75
CA GLY A 96 45.82 -12.97 -28.77
C GLY A 96 47.13 -13.61 -28.31
N ARG A 97 47.07 -14.60 -27.42
CA ARG A 97 48.26 -15.31 -26.90
C ARG A 97 48.82 -16.38 -27.84
N ARG A 98 48.10 -16.72 -28.92
CA ARG A 98 48.51 -17.77 -29.88
C ARG A 98 49.38 -17.25 -31.05
N ARG A 99 49.65 -15.94 -31.10
CA ARG A 99 50.62 -15.33 -32.02
C ARG A 99 51.87 -14.94 -31.25
#